data_AF-A0A7S4I529-F1
#
_entry.id   AF-A0A7S4I529-F1
#
_cell.length_a   1.000
_cell.length_b   1.000
_cell.length_c   1.000
_cell.angle_alpha   90.00
_cell.angle_beta   90.00
_cell.angle_gamma   90.00
#
_symmetry.space_group_name_H-M   'P 1'
#
loop_
_entity.id
_entity.type
_entity.pdbx_description
1 polymer ?
#
loop_
_entity_poly.entity_id
_entity_poly.type
_entity_poly.pdbx_seq_one_letter_code
_entity_poly.pdbx_strand_id
1 'polypeptide(L)'
;HLCAMFHELEQFRPFELLRTIHEKTNYLLMKQAKVIAMTSTHAALRRGELVKLGFNVDNIVMEEAAQLKDVETLIPILSRKQTSVEEKNLRRLVLLGDHHQLPPVIQHLTLQSYSHFDQSLFARFVRLGVPTIHLDQQGRSRASLANLFNWKYDSLGNLPMISDDPRFKLANAGFLHSYQFIDVPDYNGRGEQSPLPHFYQNLGEAEYVVAVYQYMRLLGYPAASISIITSYNGQKQLIRDVIRQRCGNNFFGSPNKITTVDRFQGQQNDYILFSMVRTKNIG
;
A
#
# COMPACT_ATOMS: atom_id res chain seq x y z
N HIS A 1 42.96 0.46 2.39
CA HIS A 1 42.28 0.89 3.64
C HIS A 1 42.46 2.40 3.88
N LEU A 2 43.69 2.90 4.06
CA LEU A 2 43.96 4.33 4.26
C LEU A 2 43.37 5.26 3.17
N CYS A 3 43.49 4.90 1.88
CA CYS A 3 42.91 5.69 0.79
C CYS A 3 41.38 5.83 0.89
N ALA A 4 40.68 4.80 1.38
CA ALA A 4 39.24 4.87 1.55
C ALA A 4 38.87 5.83 2.70
N MET A 5 39.64 5.80 3.80
CA MET A 5 39.44 6.75 4.91
C MET A 5 39.67 8.20 4.47
N PHE A 6 40.73 8.48 3.71
CA PHE A 6 40.98 9.85 3.23
C PHE A 6 39.94 10.30 2.20
N HIS A 7 39.45 9.39 1.35
CA HIS A 7 38.36 9.70 0.43
C HIS A 7 37.05 10.03 1.17
N GLU A 8 36.76 9.30 2.25
CA GLU A 8 35.59 9.55 3.09
C GLU A 8 35.69 10.89 3.83
N LEU A 9 36.87 11.20 4.40
CA LEU A 9 37.14 12.51 5.02
C LEU A 9 37.01 13.66 4.02
N GLU A 10 37.47 13.49 2.78
CA GLU A 10 37.35 14.49 1.72
C GLU A 10 35.87 14.77 1.37
N GLN A 11 35.02 13.72 1.36
CA GLN A 11 33.58 13.89 1.18
C GLN A 11 32.93 14.64 2.35
N PHE A 12 33.49 14.58 3.56
CA PHE A 12 32.92 15.23 4.73
C PHE A 12 33.40 16.66 4.99
N ARG A 13 34.50 17.09 4.36
CA ARG A 13 35.03 18.45 4.48
C ARG A 13 33.98 19.57 4.29
N PRO A 14 33.00 19.46 3.37
CA PRO A 14 31.96 20.49 3.23
C PRO A 14 31.06 20.64 4.46
N PHE A 15 30.88 19.61 5.29
CA PHE A 15 30.09 19.74 6.53
C PHE A 15 30.76 20.58 7.61
N GLU A 16 32.07 20.80 7.52
CA GLU A 16 32.80 21.72 8.39
C GLU A 16 32.60 23.18 7.96
N LEU A 17 32.40 23.40 6.65
CA LEU A 17 32.24 24.73 6.06
C LEU A 17 30.79 25.24 6.13
N LEU A 18 29.83 24.34 5.93
CA LEU A 18 28.40 24.66 5.96
C LEU A 18 27.95 24.81 7.42
N ARG A 19 27.36 25.95 7.77
CA ARG A 19 27.02 26.28 9.17
C ARG A 19 25.66 25.77 9.57
N THR A 20 24.69 25.84 8.66
CA THR A 20 23.31 25.48 8.96
C THR A 20 23.01 24.03 8.58
N ILE A 21 22.11 23.39 9.33
CA ILE A 21 21.61 22.03 9.01
C ILE A 21 20.98 22.01 7.61
N HIS A 22 20.31 23.09 7.22
CA HIS A 22 19.67 23.21 5.92
C HIS A 22 20.69 23.15 4.77
N GLU A 23 21.78 23.92 4.86
CA GLU A 23 22.87 23.89 3.88
C GLU A 23 23.54 22.52 3.79
N LYS A 24 23.82 21.89 4.94
CA LYS A 24 24.37 20.53 5.02
C LYS A 24 23.46 19.52 4.31
N THR A 25 22.15 19.62 4.53
CA THR A 25 21.14 18.75 3.90
C THR A 25 21.09 18.97 2.39
N ASN A 26 21.11 20.22 1.94
CA ASN A 26 21.13 20.54 0.50
C ASN A 26 22.40 20.01 -0.17
N TYR A 27 23.56 20.12 0.50
CA TYR A 27 24.81 19.55 -0.01
C TYR A 27 24.73 18.03 -0.16
N LEU A 28 24.22 17.33 0.86
CA LEU A 28 23.98 15.87 0.79
C LEU A 28 23.12 15.52 -0.41
N LEU A 29 21.97 16.18 -0.55
CA LEU A 29 21.00 15.93 -1.62
C LEU A 29 21.59 16.15 -3.01
N MET A 30 22.45 17.16 -3.16
CA MET A 30 22.94 17.61 -4.47
C MET A 30 24.22 16.93 -4.93
N LYS A 31 25.10 16.57 -4.00
CA LYS A 31 26.48 16.17 -4.34
C LYS A 31 26.89 14.81 -3.82
N GLN A 32 26.35 14.36 -2.68
CA GLN A 32 26.85 13.16 -2.02
C GLN A 32 25.90 11.97 -2.13
N ALA A 33 24.59 12.20 -2.01
CA ALA A 33 23.59 11.15 -2.10
C ALA A 33 23.53 10.55 -3.50
N LYS A 34 23.77 9.24 -3.59
CA LYS A 34 23.64 8.47 -4.84
C LYS A 34 22.26 7.89 -5.04
N VAL A 35 21.53 7.68 -3.95
CA VAL A 35 20.15 7.18 -3.93
C VAL A 35 19.35 8.12 -3.05
N ILE A 36 18.26 8.66 -3.60
CA ILE A 36 17.41 9.64 -2.94
C ILE A 36 15.98 9.12 -3.06
N ALA A 37 15.35 8.89 -1.91
CA ALA A 37 13.98 8.43 -1.83
C ALA A 37 13.09 9.56 -1.30
N MET A 38 11.93 9.73 -1.92
CA MET A 38 10.88 10.65 -1.47
C MET A 38 9.53 10.17 -1.99
N THR A 39 8.45 10.56 -1.33
CA THR A 39 7.10 10.30 -1.86
C THR A 39 6.81 11.21 -3.04
N SER A 40 5.94 10.78 -3.96
CA SER A 40 5.48 11.58 -5.10
C SER A 40 4.86 12.91 -4.65
N THR A 41 4.08 12.90 -3.56
CA THR A 41 3.51 14.10 -2.95
C THR A 41 4.59 15.05 -2.46
N HIS A 42 5.66 14.54 -1.84
CA HIS A 42 6.76 15.37 -1.39
C HIS A 42 7.54 15.96 -2.57
N ALA A 43 7.78 15.17 -3.61
CA ALA A 43 8.41 15.64 -4.85
C ALA A 43 7.57 16.76 -5.51
N ALA A 44 6.24 16.64 -5.49
CA ALA A 44 5.33 17.66 -5.99
C ALA A 44 5.42 18.97 -5.19
N LEU A 45 5.36 18.88 -3.86
CA LEU A 45 5.42 20.04 -2.96
C LEU A 45 6.78 20.77 -3.02
N ARG A 46 7.89 20.01 -3.09
CA ARG A 46 9.26 20.54 -3.06
C ARG A 46 9.84 20.81 -4.45
N ARG A 47 9.07 20.61 -5.52
CA ARG A 47 9.52 20.83 -6.91
C ARG A 47 10.26 22.14 -7.09
N GLY A 48 9.69 23.24 -6.61
CA GLY A 48 10.29 24.57 -6.76
C GLY A 48 11.66 24.70 -6.11
N GLU A 49 11.84 24.10 -4.93
CA GLU A 49 13.11 24.09 -4.21
C GLU A 49 14.13 23.18 -4.89
N LEU A 50 13.72 21.97 -5.30
CA LEU A 50 14.58 21.03 -6.02
C LEU A 50 15.10 21.63 -7.32
N VAL A 51 14.23 22.27 -8.11
CA VAL A 51 14.60 22.97 -9.33
C VAL A 51 15.54 24.14 -9.02
N LYS A 52 15.26 24.95 -7.99
CA LYS A 52 16.13 26.08 -7.61
C LYS A 52 17.54 25.61 -7.22
N LEU A 53 17.63 24.54 -6.43
CA LEU A 53 18.89 23.90 -6.02
C LEU A 53 19.66 23.28 -7.19
N GLY A 54 19.02 23.11 -8.36
CA GLY A 54 19.62 22.48 -9.54
C GLY A 54 19.63 20.96 -9.46
N PHE A 55 18.69 20.38 -8.69
CA PHE A 55 18.59 18.95 -8.47
C PHE A 55 18.48 18.21 -9.81
N ASN A 56 19.39 17.26 -10.04
CA ASN A 56 19.40 16.45 -11.25
C ASN A 56 19.63 14.97 -10.91
N VAL A 57 18.89 14.11 -11.61
CA VAL A 57 18.95 12.66 -11.46
C VAL A 57 19.02 12.01 -12.83
N ASP A 58 19.92 11.03 -12.98
CA ASP A 58 20.08 10.28 -14.22
C ASP A 58 18.99 9.20 -14.38
N ASN A 59 18.52 8.61 -13.28
CA ASN A 59 17.58 7.50 -13.30
C ASN A 59 16.47 7.74 -12.26
N ILE A 60 15.23 7.38 -12.60
CA ILE A 60 14.08 7.45 -11.70
C ILE A 60 13.48 6.05 -11.59
N VAL A 61 13.24 5.61 -10.36
CA VAL A 61 12.46 4.40 -10.04
C VAL A 61 11.24 4.85 -9.26
N MET A 62 10.05 4.43 -9.69
CA MET A 62 8.79 4.70 -8.99
C MET A 62 8.14 3.38 -8.62
N GLU A 63 7.93 3.18 -7.32
CA GLU A 63 7.09 2.10 -6.80
C GLU A 63 5.65 2.56 -6.66
N GLU A 64 4.71 1.60 -6.67
CA GLU A 64 3.26 1.85 -6.64
C GLU A 64 2.80 2.77 -7.78
N ALA A 65 3.47 2.73 -8.93
CA ALA A 65 3.24 3.65 -10.05
C ALA A 65 1.79 3.60 -10.57
N ALA A 66 1.10 2.48 -10.40
CA ALA A 66 -0.31 2.33 -10.76
C ALA A 66 -1.27 3.13 -9.87
N GLN A 67 -0.86 3.49 -8.64
CA GLN A 67 -1.63 4.27 -7.65
C GLN A 67 -1.34 5.78 -7.72
N LEU A 68 -0.32 6.19 -8.49
CA LEU A 68 0.04 7.60 -8.66
C LEU A 68 -0.85 8.27 -9.69
N LYS A 69 -1.28 9.50 -9.40
CA LYS A 69 -1.95 10.32 -10.42
C LYS A 69 -0.97 10.61 -11.55
N ASP A 70 -1.49 10.81 -12.76
CA ASP A 70 -0.70 11.22 -13.93
C ASP A 70 0.25 12.39 -13.60
N VAL A 71 -0.27 13.44 -12.98
CA VAL A 71 0.49 14.64 -12.61
C VAL A 71 1.59 14.36 -11.59
N GLU A 72 1.34 13.47 -10.62
CA GLU A 72 2.30 13.10 -9.59
C GLU A 72 3.45 12.28 -10.16
N THR A 73 3.20 11.52 -11.23
CA THR A 73 4.23 10.80 -11.98
C THR A 73 5.06 11.75 -12.85
N LEU A 74 4.42 12.74 -13.49
CA LEU A 74 5.09 13.68 -14.39
C LEU A 74 5.97 14.71 -13.67
N ILE A 75 5.58 15.13 -12.46
CA ILE A 75 6.34 16.16 -11.75
C ILE A 75 7.81 15.76 -11.53
N PRO A 76 8.14 14.61 -10.92
CA PRO A 76 9.54 14.19 -10.75
C PRO A 76 10.31 14.07 -12.07
N ILE A 77 9.66 13.60 -13.14
CA ILE A 77 10.26 13.47 -14.47
C ILE A 77 10.66 14.84 -15.05
N LEU A 78 9.83 15.86 -14.80
CA LEU A 78 9.97 17.22 -15.34
C LEU A 78 10.64 18.23 -14.39
N SER A 79 11.04 17.82 -13.18
CA SER A 79 11.56 18.73 -12.13
C SER A 79 13.01 19.15 -12.33
N ARG A 80 13.42 19.46 -13.56
CA ARG A 80 14.77 19.88 -13.91
C ARG A 80 14.79 21.32 -14.42
N LYS A 81 15.86 22.06 -14.10
CA LYS A 81 16.17 23.31 -14.81
C LYS A 81 16.63 22.93 -16.21
N GLN A 82 15.96 23.43 -17.25
CA GLN A 82 16.47 23.43 -18.63
C GLN A 82 17.37 24.66 -18.77
N THR A 83 18.64 24.55 -18.41
CA THR A 83 19.54 25.73 -18.36
C THR A 83 20.76 25.63 -19.25
N SER A 84 21.02 24.49 -19.90
CA SER A 84 22.14 24.39 -20.84
C SER A 84 21.98 23.28 -21.88
N VAL A 85 22.56 23.53 -23.07
CA VAL A 85 22.53 22.66 -24.28
C VAL A 85 23.18 21.28 -24.05
N GLU A 86 23.89 21.09 -22.94
CA GLU A 86 24.64 19.87 -22.58
C GLU A 86 24.10 19.15 -21.33
N GLU A 87 22.83 19.34 -20.98
CA GLU A 87 22.26 18.64 -19.82
C GLU A 87 22.06 17.13 -20.09
N LYS A 88 22.60 16.29 -19.21
CA LYS A 88 22.38 14.85 -19.20
C LYS A 88 20.89 14.56 -19.07
N ASN A 89 20.28 14.08 -20.14
CA ASN A 89 18.89 13.62 -20.16
C ASN A 89 18.64 12.50 -19.14
N LEU A 90 17.36 12.35 -18.72
CA LEU A 90 16.93 11.14 -18.00
C LEU A 90 17.35 9.93 -18.82
N ARG A 91 18.16 9.07 -18.24
CA ARG A 91 18.67 7.87 -18.90
C ARG A 91 17.70 6.70 -18.75
N ARG A 92 17.08 6.56 -17.57
CA ARG A 92 16.16 5.45 -17.26
C ARG A 92 14.98 5.92 -16.42
N LEU A 93 13.79 5.47 -16.81
CA LEU A 93 12.58 5.54 -16.02
C LEU A 93 12.10 4.11 -15.78
N VAL A 94 12.03 3.69 -14.53
CA VAL A 94 11.50 2.39 -14.13
C VAL A 94 10.23 2.62 -13.34
N LEU A 95 9.10 2.13 -13.85
CA LEU A 95 7.80 2.21 -13.19
C LEU A 95 7.42 0.81 -12.72
N LEU A 96 7.30 0.62 -11.41
CA LEU A 96 6.88 -0.60 -10.76
C LEU A 96 5.47 -0.37 -10.22
N GLY A 97 4.50 -1.15 -10.68
CA GLY A 97 3.11 -0.97 -10.29
C GLY A 97 2.24 -2.12 -10.76
N ASP A 98 1.01 -2.13 -10.27
CA ASP A 98 0.01 -3.12 -10.61
C ASP A 98 -1.31 -2.45 -10.96
N HIS A 99 -1.65 -2.48 -12.25
CA HIS A 99 -2.85 -1.85 -12.80
C HIS A 99 -4.11 -2.71 -12.63
N HIS A 100 -3.98 -3.93 -12.07
CA HIS A 100 -5.11 -4.76 -11.66
C HIS A 100 -5.54 -4.52 -10.20
N GLN A 101 -4.73 -3.80 -9.42
CA GLN A 101 -5.06 -3.36 -8.06
C GLN A 101 -5.74 -1.98 -8.06
N LEU A 102 -5.94 -1.39 -6.87
CA LEU A 102 -6.66 -0.13 -6.72
C LEU A 102 -5.96 1.03 -7.45
N PRO A 103 -6.73 1.87 -8.17
CA PRO A 103 -6.23 3.09 -8.81
C PRO A 103 -6.02 4.23 -7.80
N PRO A 104 -5.44 5.37 -8.22
CA PRO A 104 -5.37 6.59 -7.43
C PRO A 104 -6.73 6.99 -6.85
N VAL A 105 -6.76 7.33 -5.55
CA VAL A 105 -7.98 7.76 -4.88
C VAL A 105 -8.37 9.18 -5.34
N ILE A 106 -9.55 9.30 -5.95
CA ILE A 106 -10.14 10.57 -6.36
C ILE A 106 -11.35 10.88 -5.48
N GLN A 107 -11.34 12.04 -4.82
CA GLN A 107 -12.41 12.42 -3.88
C GLN A 107 -13.75 12.71 -4.57
N HIS A 108 -13.71 13.32 -5.75
CA HIS A 108 -14.90 13.65 -6.52
C HIS A 108 -15.20 12.56 -7.54
N LEU A 109 -16.26 11.79 -7.28
CA LEU A 109 -16.73 10.70 -8.15
C LEU A 109 -16.98 11.17 -9.59
N THR A 110 -17.44 12.41 -9.81
CA THR A 110 -17.65 12.94 -11.16
C THR A 110 -16.35 13.06 -11.96
N LEU A 111 -15.25 13.51 -11.33
CA LEU A 111 -13.95 13.57 -12.00
C LEU A 111 -13.43 12.17 -12.30
N GLN A 112 -13.67 11.22 -11.39
CA GLN A 112 -13.35 9.82 -11.62
C GLN A 112 -14.11 9.26 -12.82
N SER A 113 -15.45 9.29 -12.80
CA SER A 113 -16.27 8.61 -13.80
C SER A 113 -16.32 9.31 -15.16
N TYR A 114 -16.33 10.65 -15.20
CA TYR A 114 -16.47 11.40 -16.45
C TYR A 114 -15.14 11.66 -17.14
N SER A 115 -14.09 11.99 -16.38
CA SER A 115 -12.77 12.31 -16.94
C SER A 115 -11.73 11.21 -16.81
N HIS A 116 -12.05 10.08 -16.15
CA HIS A 116 -11.11 9.01 -15.85
C HIS A 116 -9.85 9.52 -15.13
N PHE A 117 -10.05 10.46 -14.20
CA PHE A 117 -8.96 11.12 -13.49
C PHE A 117 -8.22 10.19 -12.51
N ASP A 118 -8.79 9.02 -12.24
CA ASP A 118 -8.17 7.91 -11.52
C ASP A 118 -7.25 7.04 -12.40
N GLN A 119 -7.13 7.32 -13.70
CA GLN A 119 -6.15 6.62 -14.52
C GLN A 119 -4.74 7.13 -14.26
N SER A 120 -3.85 6.23 -13.81
CA SER A 120 -2.42 6.51 -13.67
C SER A 120 -1.67 6.47 -15.00
N LEU A 121 -0.50 7.10 -15.05
CA LEU A 121 0.36 7.08 -16.24
C LEU A 121 0.80 5.65 -16.55
N PHE A 122 1.07 4.88 -15.50
CA PHE A 122 1.39 3.46 -15.58
C PHE A 122 0.25 2.67 -16.26
N ALA A 123 -0.98 2.74 -15.74
CA ALA A 123 -2.11 2.02 -16.32
C ALA A 123 -2.40 2.47 -17.76
N ARG A 124 -2.20 3.76 -18.06
CA ARG A 124 -2.31 4.29 -19.42
C ARG A 124 -1.26 3.72 -20.36
N PHE A 125 0.00 3.60 -19.94
CA PHE A 125 1.06 2.97 -20.74
C PHE A 125 0.77 1.51 -21.04
N VAL A 126 0.30 0.75 -20.04
CA VAL A 126 -0.14 -0.64 -20.26
C VAL A 126 -1.25 -0.70 -21.31
N ARG A 127 -2.29 0.14 -21.17
CA ARG A 127 -3.40 0.20 -22.15
C ARG A 127 -2.94 0.56 -23.57
N LEU A 128 -1.92 1.40 -23.70
CA LEU A 128 -1.35 1.80 -25.00
C LEU A 128 -0.42 0.74 -25.61
N GLY A 129 -0.24 -0.41 -24.96
CA GLY A 129 0.58 -1.51 -25.47
C GLY A 129 2.09 -1.29 -25.28
N VAL A 130 2.49 -0.44 -24.33
CA VAL A 130 3.91 -0.35 -23.96
C VAL A 130 4.36 -1.72 -23.45
N PRO A 131 5.49 -2.28 -23.94
CA PRO A 131 5.98 -3.56 -23.46
C PRO A 131 6.20 -3.55 -21.96
N THR A 132 5.68 -4.55 -21.27
CA THR A 132 5.77 -4.69 -19.81
C THR A 132 6.46 -5.99 -19.45
N ILE A 133 7.10 -5.99 -18.28
CA ILE A 133 7.64 -7.20 -17.67
C ILE A 133 6.63 -7.62 -16.59
N HIS A 134 5.97 -8.75 -16.80
CA HIS A 134 5.06 -9.33 -15.82
C HIS A 134 5.84 -10.24 -14.87
N LEU A 135 5.76 -9.95 -13.57
CA LEU A 135 6.27 -10.85 -12.54
C LEU A 135 5.24 -11.94 -12.29
N ASP A 136 5.64 -13.19 -12.40
CA ASP A 136 4.76 -14.36 -12.49
C ASP A 136 4.84 -15.28 -11.26
N GLN A 137 5.57 -14.90 -10.20
CA GLN A 137 5.70 -15.73 -9.00
C GLN A 137 5.56 -14.90 -7.71
N GLN A 138 4.54 -15.22 -6.89
CA GLN A 138 4.34 -14.60 -5.59
C GLN A 138 5.04 -15.38 -4.46
N GLY A 139 5.56 -14.68 -3.46
CA GLY A 139 6.29 -15.27 -2.32
C GLY A 139 5.75 -14.92 -0.94
N ARG A 140 4.52 -14.40 -0.83
CA ARG A 140 3.98 -13.83 0.43
C ARG A 140 2.83 -14.63 1.04
N SER A 141 2.09 -15.39 0.25
CA SER A 141 0.83 -16.03 0.65
C SER A 141 0.82 -17.52 0.34
N ARG A 142 -0.04 -18.29 1.01
CA ARG A 142 -0.27 -19.70 0.66
C ARG A 142 -0.78 -19.81 -0.77
N ALA A 143 -0.42 -20.88 -1.49
CA ALA A 143 -0.92 -21.14 -2.83
C ALA A 143 -2.46 -21.18 -2.89
N SER A 144 -3.13 -21.70 -1.86
CA SER A 144 -4.59 -21.71 -1.76
C SER A 144 -5.20 -20.31 -1.70
N LEU A 145 -4.55 -19.36 -1.04
CA LEU A 145 -4.96 -17.95 -1.02
C LEU A 145 -4.63 -17.25 -2.34
N ALA A 146 -3.48 -17.55 -2.94
CA ALA A 146 -3.10 -17.00 -4.24
C ALA A 146 -4.12 -17.31 -5.35
N ASN A 147 -4.76 -18.48 -5.28
CA ASN A 147 -5.83 -18.87 -6.20
C ASN A 147 -7.07 -17.96 -6.17
N LEU A 148 -7.26 -17.16 -5.10
CA LEU A 148 -8.36 -16.20 -5.04
C LEU A 148 -8.18 -15.01 -5.99
N PHE A 149 -6.94 -14.71 -6.39
CA PHE A 149 -6.62 -13.53 -7.19
C PHE A 149 -5.73 -13.79 -8.41
N ASN A 150 -5.05 -14.93 -8.50
CA ASN A 150 -4.11 -15.20 -9.59
C ASN A 150 -4.76 -15.24 -10.98
N TRP A 151 -6.05 -15.59 -11.08
CA TRP A 151 -6.83 -15.57 -12.31
C TRP A 151 -6.89 -14.18 -12.98
N LYS A 152 -6.58 -13.12 -12.23
CA LYS A 152 -6.54 -11.75 -12.75
C LYS A 152 -5.24 -11.44 -13.51
N TYR A 153 -4.22 -12.28 -13.37
CA TYR A 153 -2.88 -12.07 -13.89
C TYR A 153 -2.50 -13.19 -14.87
N ASP A 154 -1.64 -12.87 -15.82
CA ASP A 154 -1.14 -13.86 -16.77
C ASP A 154 -0.14 -14.80 -16.09
N SER A 155 -0.54 -16.06 -15.92
CA SER A 155 0.33 -17.14 -15.42
C SER A 155 0.94 -16.92 -14.03
N LEU A 156 0.26 -16.19 -13.12
CA LEU A 156 0.76 -15.96 -11.76
C LEU A 156 0.77 -17.25 -10.92
N GLY A 157 1.98 -17.77 -10.68
CA GLY A 157 2.29 -18.89 -9.81
C GLY A 157 2.89 -18.49 -8.46
N ASN A 158 3.61 -19.43 -7.84
CA ASN A 158 4.20 -19.28 -6.51
C ASN A 158 5.71 -19.50 -6.59
N LEU A 159 6.49 -18.74 -5.81
CA LEU A 159 7.91 -19.00 -5.62
C LEU A 159 8.13 -20.35 -4.91
N PRO A 160 9.24 -21.07 -5.18
CA PRO A 160 9.54 -22.37 -4.55
C PRO A 160 9.47 -22.34 -3.02
N MET A 161 9.87 -21.23 -2.40
CA MET A 161 9.79 -21.01 -0.96
C MET A 161 8.39 -21.26 -0.38
N ILE A 162 7.31 -20.95 -1.11
CA ILE A 162 5.93 -21.21 -0.65
C ILE A 162 5.65 -22.71 -0.54
N SER A 163 6.28 -23.51 -1.40
CA SER A 163 6.15 -24.97 -1.40
C SER A 163 7.10 -25.64 -0.41
N ASP A 164 8.23 -25.02 -0.08
CA ASP A 164 9.24 -25.63 0.80
C ASP A 164 9.01 -25.30 2.28
N ASP A 165 8.60 -24.07 2.57
CA ASP A 165 8.46 -23.58 3.94
C ASP A 165 7.21 -24.16 4.63
N PRO A 166 7.38 -24.88 5.75
CA PRO A 166 6.27 -25.52 6.46
C PRO A 166 5.21 -24.52 6.95
N ARG A 167 5.57 -23.23 7.16
CA ARG A 167 4.62 -22.19 7.59
C ARG A 167 3.44 -22.02 6.64
N PHE A 168 3.65 -22.23 5.35
CA PHE A 168 2.56 -22.15 4.34
C PHE A 168 1.72 -23.44 4.25
N LYS A 169 2.17 -24.54 4.85
CA LYS A 169 1.48 -25.85 4.85
C LYS A 169 0.69 -26.10 6.13
N LEU A 170 1.10 -25.50 7.24
CA LEU A 170 0.41 -25.64 8.53
C LEU A 170 -1.01 -25.09 8.44
N ALA A 171 -1.95 -25.82 9.03
CA ALA A 171 -3.34 -25.36 9.17
C ALA A 171 -3.43 -24.20 10.17
N ASN A 172 -4.53 -23.45 10.08
CA ASN A 172 -4.87 -22.45 11.09
C ASN A 172 -5.52 -23.19 12.27
N ALA A 173 -4.85 -23.27 13.43
CA ALA A 173 -5.39 -23.90 14.63
C ALA A 173 -6.83 -23.44 14.94
N GLY A 174 -7.74 -24.39 15.16
CA GLY A 174 -9.16 -24.11 15.42
C GLY A 174 -10.01 -23.77 14.19
N PHE A 175 -9.44 -23.82 12.97
CA PHE A 175 -10.17 -23.67 11.71
C PHE A 175 -9.86 -24.84 10.77
N LEU A 176 -10.90 -25.38 10.13
CA LEU A 176 -10.74 -26.50 9.18
C LEU A 176 -10.08 -26.07 7.86
N HIS A 177 -10.34 -24.83 7.41
CA HIS A 177 -9.88 -24.33 6.13
C HIS A 177 -8.92 -23.14 6.28
N SER A 178 -8.05 -22.95 5.29
CA SER A 178 -7.11 -21.81 5.25
C SER A 178 -7.80 -20.46 5.01
N TYR A 179 -8.94 -20.47 4.32
CA TYR A 179 -9.85 -19.35 4.12
C TYR A 179 -11.27 -19.89 4.01
N GLN A 180 -12.26 -19.07 4.36
CA GLN A 180 -13.68 -19.39 4.25
C GLN A 180 -14.45 -18.12 3.88
N PHE A 181 -15.48 -18.28 3.03
CA PHE A 181 -16.53 -17.28 2.88
C PHE A 181 -17.67 -17.68 3.81
N ILE A 182 -18.09 -16.77 4.67
CA ILE A 182 -19.14 -17.00 5.67
C ILE A 182 -20.34 -16.16 5.27
N ASP A 183 -21.46 -16.83 5.00
CA ASP A 183 -22.74 -16.16 4.81
C ASP A 183 -23.23 -15.64 6.16
N VAL A 184 -23.57 -14.35 6.20
CA VAL A 184 -24.05 -13.67 7.41
C VAL A 184 -25.46 -13.14 7.11
N PRO A 185 -26.52 -13.86 7.52
CA PRO A 185 -27.88 -13.41 7.29
C PRO A 185 -28.22 -12.19 8.16
N ASP A 186 -29.40 -11.63 7.92
CA ASP A 186 -29.91 -10.50 8.69
C ASP A 186 -29.87 -10.75 10.20
N TYR A 187 -29.24 -9.83 10.93
CA TYR A 187 -29.13 -9.88 12.38
C TYR A 187 -30.19 -8.98 13.01
N ASN A 188 -31.04 -9.54 13.87
CA ASN A 188 -32.24 -8.87 14.40
C ASN A 188 -33.14 -8.28 13.29
N GLY A 189 -33.28 -9.02 12.18
CA GLY A 189 -34.06 -8.62 11.01
C GLY A 189 -33.47 -7.47 10.21
N ARG A 190 -32.15 -7.23 10.34
CA ARG A 190 -31.45 -6.15 9.64
C ARG A 190 -30.11 -6.62 9.07
N GLY A 191 -29.89 -6.39 7.78
CA GLY A 191 -28.60 -6.52 7.10
C GLY A 191 -27.83 -5.19 7.10
N GLU A 192 -27.55 -4.64 5.92
CA GLU A 192 -26.88 -3.33 5.81
C GLU A 192 -27.72 -2.17 6.36
N GLN A 193 -27.05 -1.24 7.04
CA GLN A 193 -27.60 -0.01 7.58
C GLN A 193 -26.70 1.19 7.22
N SER A 194 -27.29 2.39 7.17
CA SER A 194 -26.55 3.63 6.90
C SER A 194 -27.09 4.74 7.82
N PRO A 195 -26.55 4.90 9.04
CA PRO A 195 -27.01 5.93 9.98
C PRO A 195 -26.77 7.36 9.47
N LEU A 196 -25.75 7.54 8.64
CA LEU A 196 -25.48 8.77 7.89
C LEU A 196 -25.43 8.42 6.39
N PRO A 197 -25.71 9.37 5.48
CA PRO A 197 -25.56 9.15 4.05
C PRO A 197 -24.16 8.61 3.71
N HIS A 198 -24.12 7.52 2.92
CA HIS A 198 -22.88 6.83 2.49
C HIS A 198 -22.02 6.23 3.62
N PHE A 199 -22.55 6.15 4.84
CA PHE A 199 -21.85 5.59 6.00
C PHE A 199 -22.35 4.16 6.28
N TYR A 200 -22.01 3.24 5.38
CA TYR A 200 -22.51 1.86 5.42
C TYR A 200 -21.92 1.04 6.56
N GLN A 201 -22.78 0.27 7.22
CA GLN A 201 -22.53 -0.58 8.37
C GLN A 201 -23.36 -1.86 8.29
N ASN A 202 -22.87 -2.94 8.90
CA ASN A 202 -23.61 -4.19 9.08
C ASN A 202 -23.25 -4.73 10.47
N LEU A 203 -24.21 -4.64 11.40
CA LEU A 203 -24.00 -5.04 12.80
C LEU A 203 -23.79 -6.55 12.94
N GLY A 204 -24.51 -7.36 12.16
CA GLY A 204 -24.35 -8.81 12.15
C GLY A 204 -22.93 -9.21 11.79
N GLU A 205 -22.41 -8.69 10.68
CA GLU A 205 -21.02 -8.93 10.28
C GLU A 205 -20.01 -8.40 11.31
N ALA A 206 -20.24 -7.22 11.88
CA ALA A 206 -19.33 -6.64 12.86
C ALA A 206 -19.22 -7.50 14.12
N GLU A 207 -20.35 -7.93 14.69
CA GLU A 207 -20.37 -8.82 15.85
C GLU A 207 -19.75 -10.18 15.50
N TYR A 208 -20.02 -10.73 14.31
CA TYR A 208 -19.46 -12.02 13.89
C TYR A 208 -17.94 -11.97 13.76
N VAL A 209 -17.40 -10.95 13.10
CA VAL A 209 -15.96 -10.75 12.95
C VAL A 209 -15.27 -10.59 14.31
N VAL A 210 -15.89 -9.85 15.23
CA VAL A 210 -15.34 -9.68 16.58
C VAL A 210 -15.41 -10.98 17.40
N ALA A 211 -16.49 -11.75 17.28
CA ALA A 211 -16.61 -13.06 17.91
C ALA A 211 -15.53 -14.03 17.41
N VAL A 212 -15.26 -14.06 16.11
CA VAL A 212 -14.16 -14.86 15.53
C VAL A 212 -12.80 -14.38 16.05
N TYR A 213 -12.57 -13.07 16.14
CA TYR A 213 -11.36 -12.53 16.76
C TYR A 213 -11.21 -12.98 18.22
N GLN A 214 -12.28 -12.93 19.02
CA GLN A 214 -12.27 -13.41 20.40
C GLN A 214 -11.96 -14.91 20.49
N TYR A 215 -12.55 -15.73 19.63
CA TYR A 215 -12.26 -17.16 19.53
C TYR A 215 -10.78 -17.41 19.22
N MET A 216 -10.20 -16.72 18.23
CA MET A 216 -8.76 -16.82 17.92
C MET A 216 -7.89 -16.45 19.12
N ARG A 217 -8.26 -15.40 19.85
CA ARG A 217 -7.53 -14.97 21.04
C ARG A 217 -7.64 -15.95 22.20
N LEU A 218 -8.77 -16.61 22.38
CA LEU A 218 -8.95 -17.70 23.36
C LEU A 218 -8.10 -18.93 23.03
N LEU A 219 -7.91 -19.22 21.73
CA LEU A 219 -6.99 -20.27 21.28
C LEU A 219 -5.50 -19.90 21.39
N GLY A 220 -5.18 -18.65 21.76
CA GLY A 220 -3.81 -18.19 21.96
C GLY A 220 -3.14 -17.54 20.75
N TYR A 221 -3.88 -17.21 19.69
CA TYR A 221 -3.30 -16.53 18.52
C TYR A 221 -2.73 -15.16 18.88
N PRO A 222 -1.51 -14.77 18.46
CA PRO A 222 -0.98 -13.44 18.73
C PRO A 222 -1.89 -12.35 18.14
N ALA A 223 -2.34 -11.40 18.97
CA ALA A 223 -3.20 -10.31 18.50
C ALA A 223 -2.55 -9.46 17.39
N ALA A 224 -1.21 -9.32 17.45
CA ALA A 224 -0.41 -8.61 16.45
C ALA A 224 -0.40 -9.31 15.07
N SER A 225 -0.69 -10.61 15.00
CA SER A 225 -0.77 -11.38 13.75
C SER A 225 -2.16 -11.31 13.10
N ILE A 226 -3.14 -10.66 13.74
CA ILE A 226 -4.52 -10.55 13.24
C ILE A 226 -4.82 -9.10 12.87
N SER A 227 -5.29 -8.87 11.65
CA SER A 227 -5.85 -7.58 11.21
C SER A 227 -7.29 -7.76 10.76
N ILE A 228 -8.12 -6.74 11.03
CA ILE A 228 -9.50 -6.69 10.59
C ILE A 228 -9.63 -5.61 9.53
N ILE A 229 -10.14 -5.99 8.36
CA ILE A 229 -10.35 -5.09 7.23
C ILE A 229 -11.82 -5.07 6.81
N THR A 230 -12.23 -3.99 6.19
CA THR A 230 -13.59 -3.85 5.66
C THR A 230 -13.63 -2.87 4.49
N SER A 231 -14.62 -2.97 3.62
CA SER A 231 -14.75 -2.08 2.47
C SER A 231 -15.19 -0.65 2.84
N TYR A 232 -15.81 -0.45 4.01
CA TYR A 232 -16.46 0.82 4.35
C TYR A 232 -15.93 1.44 5.64
N ASN A 233 -15.73 2.76 5.62
CA ASN A 233 -15.32 3.52 6.80
C ASN A 233 -16.36 3.45 7.93
N GLY A 234 -17.65 3.38 7.59
CA GLY A 234 -18.73 3.21 8.57
C GLY A 234 -18.59 1.92 9.35
N GLN A 235 -18.39 0.81 8.65
CA GLN A 235 -18.16 -0.50 9.25
C GLN A 235 -16.87 -0.55 10.07
N LYS A 236 -15.79 0.08 9.59
CA LYS A 236 -14.53 0.16 10.35
C LYS A 236 -14.75 0.79 11.72
N GLN A 237 -15.56 1.85 11.79
CA GLN A 237 -15.89 2.49 13.05
C GLN A 237 -16.76 1.58 13.93
N LEU A 238 -17.79 0.94 13.35
CA LEU A 238 -18.63 0.00 14.07
C LEU A 238 -17.83 -1.16 14.69
N ILE A 239 -16.95 -1.80 13.92
CA ILE A 239 -16.10 -2.88 14.41
C ILE A 239 -15.21 -2.41 15.57
N ARG A 240 -14.66 -1.19 15.51
CA ARG A 240 -13.88 -0.64 16.62
C ARG A 240 -14.72 -0.47 17.88
N ASP A 241 -15.95 -0.01 17.74
CA ASP A 241 -16.86 0.20 18.86
C ASP A 241 -17.28 -1.16 19.47
N VAL A 242 -17.59 -2.16 18.64
CA VAL A 242 -17.88 -3.54 19.07
C VAL A 242 -16.66 -4.15 19.77
N ILE A 243 -15.44 -4.00 19.24
CA ILE A 243 -14.21 -4.47 19.91
C ILE A 243 -14.04 -3.80 21.27
N ARG A 244 -14.20 -2.48 21.36
CA ARG A 244 -14.07 -1.78 22.65
C ARG A 244 -15.07 -2.28 23.68
N GLN A 245 -16.31 -2.55 23.25
CA GLN A 245 -17.36 -3.03 24.13
C GLN A 245 -17.17 -4.50 24.54
N ARG A 246 -16.82 -5.37 23.60
CA ARG A 246 -16.73 -6.84 23.80
C ARG A 246 -15.36 -7.30 24.33
N CYS A 247 -14.29 -6.61 23.93
CA CYS A 247 -12.90 -6.94 24.24
C CYS A 247 -12.24 -5.90 25.16
N GLY A 248 -13.01 -5.03 25.83
CA GLY A 248 -12.47 -3.98 26.72
C GLY A 248 -11.64 -4.50 27.90
N ASN A 249 -11.77 -5.79 28.24
CA ASN A 249 -10.91 -6.46 29.21
C ASN A 249 -9.59 -6.86 28.53
N ASN A 250 -8.45 -6.56 29.16
CA ASN A 250 -7.09 -6.79 28.63
C ASN A 250 -6.77 -8.25 28.22
N PHE A 251 -7.66 -9.20 28.49
CA PHE A 251 -7.52 -10.60 28.13
C PHE A 251 -7.40 -10.84 26.62
N PHE A 252 -8.20 -10.14 25.81
CA PHE A 252 -8.22 -10.35 24.36
C PHE A 252 -7.16 -9.52 23.62
N GLY A 253 -6.64 -8.44 24.20
CA GLY A 253 -5.76 -7.50 23.50
C GLY A 253 -6.41 -6.87 22.25
N SER A 254 -5.63 -6.08 21.52
CA SER A 254 -6.10 -5.38 20.31
C SER A 254 -5.52 -6.00 19.04
N PRO A 255 -6.33 -6.15 17.98
CA PRO A 255 -5.80 -6.56 16.68
C PRO A 255 -4.77 -5.54 16.19
N ASN A 256 -3.85 -5.97 15.32
CA ASN A 256 -2.80 -5.11 14.76
C ASN A 256 -3.36 -3.84 14.14
N LYS A 257 -4.36 -4.00 13.27
CA LYS A 257 -5.07 -2.91 12.59
C LYS A 257 -6.54 -3.24 12.40
N ILE A 258 -7.38 -2.21 12.52
CA ILE A 258 -8.77 -2.20 12.07
C ILE A 258 -8.89 -1.06 11.07
N THR A 259 -8.96 -1.37 9.78
CA THR A 259 -8.87 -0.37 8.71
C THR A 259 -9.70 -0.73 7.48
N THR A 260 -9.79 0.18 6.50
CA THR A 260 -10.41 -0.13 5.21
C THR A 260 -9.43 -0.83 4.27
N VAL A 261 -9.95 -1.55 3.28
CA VAL A 261 -9.14 -2.20 2.23
C VAL A 261 -8.19 -1.20 1.55
N ASP A 262 -8.68 0.00 1.20
CA ASP A 262 -7.86 1.04 0.55
C ASP A 262 -6.65 1.46 1.39
N ARG A 263 -6.84 1.54 2.71
CA ARG A 263 -5.76 1.93 3.64
C ARG A 263 -4.85 0.75 4.03
N PHE A 264 -5.19 -0.47 3.61
CA PHE A 264 -4.40 -1.68 3.85
C PHE A 264 -3.60 -2.11 2.61
N GLN A 265 -3.69 -1.36 1.52
CA GLN A 265 -2.88 -1.60 0.32
C GLN A 265 -1.37 -1.56 0.65
N GLY A 266 -0.60 -2.44 0.00
CA GLY A 266 0.82 -2.64 0.28
C GLY A 266 1.14 -3.35 1.61
N GLN A 267 0.16 -3.57 2.48
CA GLN A 267 0.36 -4.21 3.78
C GLN A 267 -0.05 -5.69 3.74
N GLN A 268 0.30 -6.41 4.80
CA GLN A 268 -0.12 -7.78 5.08
C GLN A 268 -0.21 -8.01 6.58
N ASN A 269 -0.96 -9.05 6.94
CA ASN A 269 -0.82 -9.71 8.22
C ASN A 269 -1.05 -11.22 8.02
N ASP A 270 -0.68 -12.03 9.01
CA ASP A 270 -0.79 -13.49 8.90
C ASP A 270 -2.25 -13.93 8.77
N TYR A 271 -3.15 -13.26 9.51
CA TYR A 271 -4.58 -13.53 9.52
C TYR A 271 -5.37 -12.26 9.25
N ILE A 272 -6.29 -12.36 8.30
CA ILE A 272 -7.17 -11.27 7.90
C ILE A 272 -8.62 -11.67 8.15
N LEU A 273 -9.32 -10.89 8.96
CA LEU A 273 -10.78 -10.98 9.09
C LEU A 273 -11.39 -9.86 8.24
N PHE A 274 -12.27 -10.21 7.29
CA PHE A 274 -12.82 -9.26 6.32
C PHE A 274 -14.34 -9.17 6.42
N SER A 275 -14.88 -7.94 6.44
CA SER A 275 -16.31 -7.65 6.37
C SER A 275 -16.65 -6.88 5.10
N MET A 276 -17.57 -7.43 4.30
CA MET A 276 -18.03 -6.90 3.00
C MET A 276 -19.18 -5.89 3.14
N VAL A 277 -19.96 -5.99 4.21
CA VAL A 277 -21.01 -5.04 4.65
C VAL A 277 -22.29 -5.06 3.85
N ARG A 278 -22.19 -4.96 2.53
CA ARG A 278 -23.36 -4.69 1.68
C ARG A 278 -24.24 -5.91 1.51
N THR A 279 -25.55 -5.71 1.63
CA THR A 279 -26.56 -6.74 1.39
C THR A 279 -27.58 -6.34 0.32
N LYS A 280 -27.64 -5.07 -0.09
CA LYS A 280 -28.59 -4.60 -1.12
C LYS A 280 -27.98 -4.57 -2.52
N ASN A 281 -26.84 -3.89 -2.66
CA ASN A 281 -26.11 -3.77 -3.92
C ASN A 281 -24.63 -4.02 -3.66
N ILE A 282 -23.90 -4.50 -4.67
CA ILE A 282 -22.49 -4.91 -4.54
C ILE A 282 -21.55 -3.76 -4.10
N GLY A 283 -21.86 -2.53 -4.50
CA GLY A 283 -20.96 -1.40 -4.35
C GLY A 283 -21.53 -0.20 -5.04
#